data_AF-M2RMG7-F1
#
_entry.id   AF-M2RMG7-F1
#
_cell.length_a   1.000
_cell.length_b   1.000
_cell.length_c   1.000
_cell.angle_alpha   90.00
_cell.angle_beta   90.00
_cell.angle_gamma   90.00
#
_symmetry.space_group_name_H-M   'P 1'
#
loop_
_entity.id
_entity.type
_entity.pdbx_description
1 polymer ?
#
loop_
_entity_poly.entity_id
_entity_poly.type
_entity_poly.pdbx_seq_one_letter_code
_entity_poly.pdbx_strand_id
1 'polypeptide(L)'
;MPTDSNAHSPVKLAHSTTLHKLDQTLYLSGLHLVSTVGPEMSGLTITEMYVLDIGKRSRVAAITLLGYDYFISLSDEVDVVWSENKRRPMFWIHTFNRFFALVYLIFDSIPLTPSGIVSSKVCIIYLLCDDIVTLITTVTVQIILQLRVYALYQRNRRILWFLSSMSALEVSIMAIFIGITISRIERLPVISTPTGCEYTGIFALSALFWLPGLIYEPILLLLVVHKAWPFSRASMRSPIHARMARDSLIYFALIFVELLISTVIWAHYPKYINIIMPWSAALPSVLGSRMLLNTR
;
A
#
# COMPACT_ATOMS: atom_id res chain seq x y z
N MET A 1 -34.81 -59.63 9.22
CA MET A 1 -33.71 -59.19 8.32
C MET A 1 -34.31 -58.93 6.95
N PRO A 2 -34.03 -57.82 6.25
CA PRO A 2 -33.42 -56.51 6.62
C PRO A 2 -34.48 -55.36 6.61
N THR A 3 -34.49 -54.39 7.55
CA THR A 3 -33.84 -53.04 7.55
C THR A 3 -34.17 -52.12 6.37
N ASP A 4 -34.81 -50.97 6.63
CA ASP A 4 -34.15 -49.67 6.45
C ASP A 4 -34.92 -48.48 7.06
N SER A 5 -34.10 -47.57 7.58
CA SER A 5 -34.37 -46.48 8.52
C SER A 5 -34.61 -45.15 7.80
N ASN A 6 -35.75 -44.51 8.09
CA ASN A 6 -36.00 -43.10 7.80
C ASN A 6 -35.32 -42.22 8.87
N ALA A 7 -34.16 -41.66 8.55
CA ALA A 7 -33.53 -40.58 9.33
C ALA A 7 -33.55 -39.28 8.49
N HIS A 8 -34.53 -38.43 8.76
CA HIS A 8 -34.58 -37.05 8.25
C HIS A 8 -33.43 -36.24 8.88
N SER A 9 -32.50 -35.77 8.04
CA SER A 9 -31.34 -34.98 8.46
C SER A 9 -31.71 -33.49 8.66
N PRO A 10 -31.48 -32.91 9.85
CA PRO A 10 -31.80 -31.51 10.18
C PRO A 10 -30.86 -30.46 9.54
N VAL A 11 -29.82 -30.90 8.83
CA VAL A 11 -28.77 -30.02 8.27
C VAL A 11 -29.24 -29.27 7.00
N LYS A 12 -30.13 -29.86 6.19
CA LYS A 12 -30.63 -29.20 4.96
C LYS A 12 -31.61 -28.05 5.26
N LEU A 13 -32.36 -28.13 6.36
CA LEU A 13 -33.31 -27.08 6.75
C LEU A 13 -32.58 -25.84 7.24
N ALA A 14 -31.54 -26.01 8.08
CA ALA A 14 -30.73 -24.91 8.60
C ALA A 14 -29.98 -24.12 7.51
N HIS A 15 -29.51 -24.80 6.45
CA HIS A 15 -28.81 -24.13 5.35
C HIS A 15 -29.75 -23.25 4.50
N SER A 16 -31.01 -23.68 4.31
CA SER A 16 -32.02 -22.92 3.59
C SER A 16 -32.49 -21.68 4.38
N THR A 17 -32.64 -21.81 5.70
CA THR A 17 -33.02 -20.67 6.56
C THR A 17 -31.92 -19.61 6.66
N THR A 18 -30.65 -20.03 6.61
CA THR A 18 -29.50 -19.11 6.66
C THR A 18 -29.34 -18.32 5.35
N LEU A 19 -29.54 -18.99 4.19
CA LEU A 19 -29.56 -18.33 2.87
C LEU A 19 -30.68 -17.30 2.76
N HIS A 20 -31.88 -17.65 3.24
CA HIS A 20 -33.04 -16.75 3.20
C HIS A 20 -32.86 -15.54 4.11
N LYS A 21 -32.18 -15.71 5.26
CA LYS A 21 -31.82 -14.59 6.15
C LYS A 21 -30.78 -13.67 5.52
N LEU A 22 -29.78 -14.23 4.83
CA LEU A 22 -28.74 -13.46 4.12
C LEU A 22 -29.34 -12.60 3.00
N ASP A 23 -30.23 -13.17 2.19
CA ASP A 23 -30.96 -12.44 1.14
C ASP A 23 -31.82 -11.33 1.73
N GLN A 24 -32.50 -11.58 2.85
CA GLN A 24 -33.36 -10.60 3.50
C GLN A 24 -32.55 -9.45 4.14
N THR A 25 -31.37 -9.73 4.70
CA THR A 25 -30.43 -8.68 5.14
C THR A 25 -29.86 -7.89 3.96
N LEU A 26 -29.52 -8.53 2.83
CA LEU A 26 -29.07 -7.82 1.62
C LEU A 26 -30.18 -6.92 1.06
N TYR A 27 -31.42 -7.39 1.07
CA TYR A 27 -32.58 -6.64 0.61
C TYR A 27 -32.93 -5.46 1.52
N LEU A 28 -32.88 -5.66 2.85
CA LEU A 28 -33.10 -4.60 3.84
C LEU A 28 -31.96 -3.57 3.84
N SER A 29 -30.72 -4.00 3.61
CA SER A 29 -29.58 -3.10 3.39
C SER A 29 -29.75 -2.27 2.12
N GLY A 30 -30.22 -2.91 1.04
CA GLY A 30 -30.56 -2.24 -0.23
C GLY A 30 -31.70 -1.22 -0.07
N LEU A 31 -32.75 -1.55 0.69
CA LEU A 31 -33.84 -0.61 0.98
C LEU A 31 -33.41 0.56 1.87
N HIS A 32 -32.55 0.32 2.86
CA HIS A 32 -32.01 1.40 3.69
C HIS A 32 -31.11 2.35 2.90
N LEU A 33 -30.35 1.83 1.93
CA LEU A 33 -29.56 2.62 0.99
C LEU A 33 -30.46 3.49 0.09
N VAL A 34 -31.56 2.94 -0.43
CA VAL A 34 -32.52 3.65 -1.30
C VAL A 34 -33.25 4.78 -0.56
N SER A 35 -33.55 4.63 0.73
CA SER A 35 -34.26 5.66 1.50
C SER A 35 -33.41 6.91 1.81
N THR A 36 -32.09 6.85 1.64
CA THR A 36 -31.17 7.98 1.88
C THR A 36 -30.80 8.76 0.61
N VAL A 37 -31.39 8.41 -0.53
CA VAL A 37 -31.00 8.95 -1.84
C VAL A 37 -31.77 10.24 -2.14
N GLY A 38 -31.08 11.39 -2.05
CA GLY A 38 -31.56 12.66 -2.59
C GLY A 38 -31.68 12.63 -4.13
N PRO A 39 -32.49 13.51 -4.73
CA PRO A 39 -32.91 13.44 -6.13
C PRO A 39 -31.80 13.56 -7.19
N GLU A 40 -30.56 13.88 -6.79
CA GLU A 40 -29.41 14.08 -7.70
C GLU A 40 -28.47 12.86 -7.82
N MET A 41 -28.77 11.75 -7.14
CA MET A 41 -27.93 10.53 -7.11
C MET A 41 -28.38 9.46 -8.12
N SER A 42 -29.21 9.84 -9.09
CA SER A 42 -29.90 8.98 -10.06
C SER A 42 -29.00 8.39 -11.17
N GLY A 43 -27.70 8.69 -11.17
CA GLY A 43 -26.74 8.25 -12.20
C GLY A 43 -25.69 7.20 -11.78
N LEU A 44 -25.56 6.87 -10.49
CA LEU A 44 -24.55 5.91 -10.01
C LEU A 44 -25.15 4.51 -9.78
N THR A 45 -24.45 3.47 -10.21
CA THR A 45 -24.83 2.09 -9.93
C THR A 45 -24.52 1.70 -8.47
N ILE A 46 -25.27 0.76 -7.89
CA ILE A 46 -25.05 0.24 -6.53
C ILE A 46 -23.60 -0.28 -6.35
N THR A 47 -23.03 -0.85 -7.42
CA THR A 47 -21.67 -1.37 -7.44
C THR A 47 -20.62 -0.26 -7.29
N GLU A 48 -20.77 0.88 -7.97
CA GLU A 48 -19.85 2.02 -7.91
C GLU A 48 -19.85 2.64 -6.50
N MET A 49 -21.05 2.79 -5.89
CA MET A 49 -21.16 3.27 -4.50
C MET A 49 -20.45 2.33 -3.51
N TYR A 50 -20.59 1.01 -3.70
CA TYR A 50 -19.95 0.00 -2.86
C TYR A 50 -18.41 0.03 -2.99
N VAL A 51 -17.88 0.15 -4.21
CA VAL A 51 -16.43 0.22 -4.46
C VAL A 51 -15.82 1.46 -3.80
N LEU A 52 -16.49 2.61 -3.92
CA LEU A 52 -16.05 3.86 -3.27
C LEU A 52 -16.05 3.74 -1.74
N ASP A 53 -17.07 3.13 -1.16
CA ASP A 53 -17.15 2.93 0.30
C ASP A 53 -16.03 2.03 0.82
N ILE A 54 -15.69 0.94 0.13
CA ILE A 54 -14.55 0.10 0.52
C ILE A 54 -13.24 0.87 0.43
N GLY A 55 -13.04 1.68 -0.63
CA GLY A 55 -11.86 2.53 -0.77
C GLY A 55 -11.69 3.49 0.42
N LYS A 56 -12.79 4.12 0.86
CA LYS A 56 -12.79 4.98 2.06
C LYS A 56 -12.39 4.22 3.32
N ARG A 57 -12.99 3.05 3.55
CA ARG A 57 -12.66 2.20 4.71
C ARG A 57 -11.20 1.75 4.67
N SER A 58 -10.67 1.45 3.49
CA SER A 58 -9.27 1.07 3.29
C SER A 58 -8.32 2.20 3.69
N ARG A 59 -8.60 3.45 3.28
CA ARG A 59 -7.84 4.63 3.69
C ARG A 59 -7.86 4.84 5.21
N VAL A 60 -9.04 4.75 5.83
CA VAL A 60 -9.18 4.87 7.29
C VAL A 60 -8.38 3.77 7.99
N ALA A 61 -8.40 2.54 7.48
CA ALA A 61 -7.60 1.43 8.02
C ALA A 61 -6.09 1.71 7.91
N ALA A 62 -5.61 2.23 6.78
CA ALA A 62 -4.20 2.58 6.60
C ALA A 62 -3.75 3.71 7.55
N ILE A 63 -4.56 4.76 7.71
CA ILE A 63 -4.29 5.84 8.68
C ILE A 63 -4.29 5.30 10.11
N THR A 64 -5.25 4.43 10.44
CA THR A 64 -5.35 3.80 11.77
C THR A 64 -4.13 2.95 12.05
N LEU A 65 -3.67 2.17 11.06
CA LEU A 65 -2.46 1.35 11.19
C LEU A 65 -1.22 2.23 11.42
N LEU A 66 -1.06 3.32 10.66
CA LEU A 66 0.05 4.27 10.86
C LEU A 66 0.00 4.90 12.25
N GLY A 67 -1.17 5.40 12.67
CA GLY A 67 -1.35 5.97 14.00
C GLY A 67 -1.04 4.95 15.09
N TYR A 68 -1.56 3.74 14.98
CA TYR A 68 -1.28 2.64 15.90
C TYR A 68 0.22 2.33 15.98
N ASP A 69 0.87 2.18 14.82
CA ASP A 69 2.32 1.94 14.72
C ASP A 69 3.10 3.04 15.44
N TYR A 70 2.67 4.28 15.30
CA TYR A 70 3.35 5.41 15.90
C TYR A 70 3.30 5.38 17.41
N PHE A 71 2.12 5.09 17.98
CA PHE A 71 1.96 5.03 19.43
C PHE A 71 2.80 3.92 20.05
N ILE A 72 2.85 2.75 19.42
CA ILE A 72 3.60 1.62 19.98
C ILE A 72 5.12 1.74 19.76
N SER A 73 5.58 2.47 18.74
CA SER A 73 7.01 2.72 18.50
C SER A 73 7.55 3.96 19.22
N LEU A 74 6.68 4.77 19.83
CA LEU A 74 7.06 6.08 20.38
C LEU A 74 8.11 5.98 21.49
N SER A 75 7.98 4.99 22.39
CA SER A 75 8.94 4.80 23.49
C SER A 75 10.35 4.55 22.95
N ASP A 76 10.48 3.59 22.04
CA ASP A 76 11.75 3.23 21.43
C ASP A 76 12.34 4.40 20.62
N GLU A 77 11.48 5.19 19.96
CA GLU A 77 11.92 6.38 19.21
C GLU A 77 12.47 7.48 20.09
N VAL A 78 11.87 7.72 21.26
CA VAL A 78 12.34 8.74 22.20
C VAL A 78 13.78 8.42 22.61
N ASP A 79 14.04 7.14 22.88
CA ASP A 79 15.34 6.68 23.32
C ASP A 79 16.36 6.60 22.17
N VAL A 80 15.94 6.23 20.96
CA VAL A 80 16.87 5.93 19.85
C VAL A 80 16.99 7.06 18.83
N VAL A 81 15.90 7.73 18.47
CA VAL A 81 15.86 8.70 17.37
C VAL A 81 15.86 10.13 17.89
N TRP A 82 15.03 10.44 18.89
CA TRP A 82 14.87 11.80 19.38
C TRP A 82 16.02 12.26 20.28
N SER A 83 16.70 11.31 20.93
CA SER A 83 17.92 11.53 21.71
C SER A 83 19.18 11.73 20.84
N GLU A 84 19.15 11.28 19.58
CA GLU A 84 20.28 11.32 18.67
C GLU A 84 20.57 12.73 18.13
N ASN A 85 21.78 12.90 17.59
CA ASN A 85 22.18 14.18 17.03
C ASN A 85 21.41 14.50 15.73
N LYS A 86 20.59 15.55 15.77
CA LYS A 86 19.77 16.05 14.65
C LYS A 86 20.56 16.49 13.41
N ARG A 87 21.90 16.57 13.49
CA ARG A 87 22.78 16.78 12.33
C ARG A 87 22.96 15.53 11.46
N ARG A 88 22.58 14.35 11.95
CA ARG A 88 22.73 13.09 11.19
C ARG A 88 21.63 13.00 10.12
N PRO A 89 21.97 12.68 8.86
CA PRO A 89 20.97 12.59 7.78
C PRO A 89 19.92 11.50 8.04
N MET A 90 20.29 10.45 8.77
CA MET A 90 19.41 9.35 9.15
C MET A 90 18.20 9.80 9.97
N PHE A 91 18.38 10.80 10.84
CA PHE A 91 17.30 11.38 11.65
C PHE A 91 16.22 11.99 10.75
N TRP A 92 16.64 12.75 9.74
CA TRP A 92 15.73 13.40 8.79
C TRP A 92 15.04 12.41 7.87
N ILE A 93 15.75 11.38 7.40
CA ILE A 93 15.16 10.30 6.59
C ILE A 93 14.08 9.57 7.40
N HIS A 94 14.36 9.22 8.66
CA HIS A 94 13.36 8.58 9.53
C HIS A 94 12.15 9.50 9.75
N THR A 95 12.39 10.75 10.14
CA THR A 95 11.33 11.73 10.41
C THR A 95 10.45 11.94 9.18
N PHE A 96 11.07 12.08 8.01
CA PHE A 96 10.36 12.23 6.74
C PHE A 96 9.53 10.99 6.41
N ASN A 97 10.15 9.81 6.39
CA ASN A 97 9.48 8.54 6.09
C ASN A 97 8.27 8.30 7.00
N ARG A 98 8.41 8.67 8.28
CA ARG A 98 7.34 8.61 9.26
C ARG A 98 6.25 9.61 8.87
N PHE A 99 6.44 10.91 9.13
CA PHE A 99 5.34 11.87 9.09
C PHE A 99 4.78 12.18 7.70
N PHE A 100 5.57 12.04 6.63
CA PHE A 100 5.13 12.42 5.28
C PHE A 100 3.91 11.60 4.82
N ALA A 101 3.95 10.27 4.97
CA ALA A 101 2.85 9.40 4.56
C ALA A 101 1.58 9.67 5.38
N LEU A 102 1.70 9.89 6.70
CA LEU A 102 0.56 10.18 7.56
C LEU A 102 -0.10 11.52 7.18
N VAL A 103 0.69 12.58 7.04
CA VAL A 103 0.18 13.91 6.65
C VAL A 103 -0.52 13.83 5.30
N TYR A 104 0.06 13.11 4.35
CA TYR A 104 -0.56 12.94 3.04
C TYR A 104 -1.86 12.16 3.09
N LEU A 105 -1.93 11.02 3.80
CA LEU A 105 -3.16 10.23 3.87
C LEU A 105 -4.30 10.97 4.58
N ILE A 106 -3.99 11.83 5.55
CA ILE A 106 -4.97 12.75 6.14
C ILE A 106 -5.47 13.74 5.06
N PHE A 107 -4.59 14.30 4.26
CA PHE A 107 -4.97 15.20 3.16
C PHE A 107 -5.79 14.48 2.08
N ASP A 108 -5.39 13.27 1.67
CA ASP A 108 -6.11 12.42 0.71
C ASP A 108 -7.51 12.01 1.20
N SER A 109 -7.77 12.09 2.51
CA SER A 109 -9.10 11.83 3.07
C SER A 109 -10.09 12.99 2.94
N ILE A 110 -9.64 14.21 2.61
CA ILE A 110 -10.49 15.41 2.55
C ILE A 110 -11.63 15.27 1.52
N PRO A 111 -11.41 14.81 0.27
CA PRO A 111 -12.48 14.66 -0.73
C PRO A 111 -13.57 13.65 -0.37
N LEU A 112 -13.35 12.86 0.68
CA LEU A 112 -14.28 11.85 1.16
C LEU A 112 -15.32 12.45 2.11
N THR A 113 -15.09 13.66 2.61
CA THR A 113 -16.10 14.39 3.39
C THR A 113 -17.20 14.94 2.46
N PRO A 114 -18.49 14.83 2.83
CA PRO A 114 -19.58 15.30 1.99
C PRO A 114 -19.59 16.83 1.94
N SER A 115 -18.89 17.42 0.97
CA SER A 115 -18.84 18.87 0.76
C SER A 115 -19.42 19.32 -0.58
N GLY A 116 -20.02 18.40 -1.35
CA GLY A 116 -20.61 18.66 -2.68
C GLY A 116 -19.95 17.85 -3.79
N ILE A 117 -20.36 18.07 -5.04
CA ILE A 117 -19.83 17.36 -6.22
C ILE A 117 -18.35 17.71 -6.40
N VAL A 118 -17.48 16.70 -6.29
CA VAL A 118 -16.05 16.85 -6.62
C VAL A 118 -15.93 17.02 -8.13
N SER A 119 -15.18 18.02 -8.61
CA SER A 119 -14.96 18.19 -10.06
C SER A 119 -13.99 17.11 -10.58
N SER A 120 -14.16 16.65 -11.82
CA SER A 120 -13.22 15.70 -12.45
C SER A 120 -11.77 16.20 -12.48
N LYS A 121 -11.56 17.52 -12.53
CA LYS A 121 -10.22 18.12 -12.40
C LYS A 121 -9.60 17.85 -11.03
N VAL A 122 -10.39 17.89 -9.96
CA VAL A 122 -9.94 17.60 -8.60
C VAL A 122 -9.55 16.12 -8.51
N CYS A 123 -10.35 15.21 -9.04
CA CYS A 123 -10.00 13.79 -9.10
C CYS A 123 -8.67 13.50 -9.80
N ILE A 124 -8.41 14.17 -10.93
CA ILE A 124 -7.13 14.04 -11.65
C ILE A 124 -5.96 14.56 -10.79
N ILE A 125 -6.14 15.67 -10.07
CA ILE A 125 -5.13 16.21 -9.17
C ILE A 125 -4.84 15.23 -8.03
N TYR A 126 -5.86 14.63 -7.40
CA TYR A 126 -5.66 13.66 -6.32
C TYR A 126 -4.94 12.40 -6.81
N LEU A 127 -5.32 11.85 -7.97
CA LEU A 127 -4.59 10.72 -8.54
C LEU A 127 -3.11 11.06 -8.80
N LEU A 128 -2.85 12.26 -9.34
CA LEU A 128 -1.48 12.72 -9.56
C LEU A 128 -0.72 12.86 -8.24
N CYS A 129 -1.36 13.42 -7.20
CA CYS A 129 -0.76 13.51 -5.88
C CYS A 129 -0.45 12.11 -5.32
N ASP A 130 -1.34 11.13 -5.49
CA ASP A 130 -1.15 9.76 -5.03
C ASP A 130 0.08 9.12 -5.69
N ASP A 131 0.21 9.27 -7.01
CA ASP A 131 1.34 8.75 -7.78
C ASP A 131 2.67 9.42 -7.36
N ILE A 132 2.67 10.75 -7.20
CA ILE A 132 3.85 11.51 -6.77
C ILE A 132 4.25 11.12 -5.34
N VAL A 133 3.29 10.98 -4.43
CA VAL A 133 3.57 10.59 -3.05
C VAL A 133 4.06 9.17 -2.98
N THR A 134 3.47 8.26 -3.75
CA THR A 134 3.98 6.89 -3.89
C THR A 134 5.43 6.92 -4.38
N LEU A 135 5.74 7.68 -5.43
CA LEU A 135 7.13 7.83 -5.91
C LEU A 135 8.08 8.35 -4.81
N ILE A 136 7.68 9.40 -4.08
CA ILE A 136 8.52 9.99 -3.01
C ILE A 136 8.73 9.01 -1.85
N THR A 137 7.69 8.30 -1.43
CA THR A 137 7.79 7.29 -0.36
C THR A 137 8.63 6.09 -0.82
N THR A 138 8.46 5.62 -2.05
CA THR A 138 9.33 4.60 -2.67
C THR A 138 10.78 5.05 -2.66
N VAL A 139 11.11 6.23 -3.18
CA VAL A 139 12.49 6.77 -3.17
C VAL A 139 13.09 6.79 -1.77
N THR A 140 12.30 7.24 -0.79
CA THR A 140 12.73 7.32 0.60
C THR A 140 13.10 5.94 1.15
N VAL A 141 12.22 4.96 0.96
CA VAL A 141 12.47 3.59 1.42
C VAL A 141 13.61 2.94 0.63
N GLN A 142 13.73 3.18 -0.67
CA GLN A 142 14.85 2.68 -1.47
C GLN A 142 16.19 3.20 -0.95
N ILE A 143 16.29 4.48 -0.59
CA ILE A 143 17.50 5.03 0.04
C ILE A 143 17.85 4.27 1.32
N ILE A 144 16.86 4.01 2.18
CA ILE A 144 17.06 3.27 3.43
C ILE A 144 17.59 1.85 3.14
N LEU A 145 16.93 1.12 2.23
CA LEU A 145 17.29 -0.25 1.88
C LEU A 145 18.68 -0.32 1.24
N GLN A 146 19.01 0.62 0.35
CA GLN A 146 20.34 0.73 -0.26
C GLN A 146 21.43 0.95 0.79
N LEU A 147 21.22 1.86 1.75
CA LEU A 147 22.18 2.10 2.84
C LEU A 147 22.41 0.85 3.67
N ARG A 148 21.39 0.00 3.86
CA ARG A 148 21.51 -1.28 4.56
C ARG A 148 22.31 -2.31 3.78
N VAL A 149 22.01 -2.50 2.50
CA VAL A 149 22.78 -3.42 1.65
C VAL A 149 24.23 -2.94 1.57
N TYR A 150 24.46 -1.64 1.45
CA TYR A 150 25.80 -1.04 1.48
C TYR A 150 26.55 -1.36 2.78
N ALA A 151 25.88 -1.25 3.93
CA ALA A 151 26.46 -1.62 5.23
C ALA A 151 26.76 -3.13 5.31
N LEU A 152 25.85 -3.98 4.82
CA LEU A 152 26.01 -5.44 4.81
C LEU A 152 27.17 -5.90 3.91
N TYR A 153 27.43 -5.17 2.82
CA TYR A 153 28.57 -5.35 1.93
C TYR A 153 29.82 -4.58 2.39
N GLN A 154 29.95 -4.32 3.70
CA GLN A 154 31.13 -3.69 4.31
C GLN A 154 31.52 -2.37 3.66
N ARG A 155 30.52 -1.55 3.29
CA ARG A 155 30.70 -0.22 2.69
C ARG A 155 31.43 -0.25 1.34
N ASN A 156 31.29 -1.33 0.57
CA ASN A 156 31.81 -1.41 -0.80
C ASN A 156 31.09 -0.44 -1.74
N ARG A 157 31.79 0.61 -2.18
CA ARG A 157 31.23 1.66 -3.06
C ARG A 157 30.74 1.14 -4.40
N ARG A 158 31.26 0.00 -4.90
CA ARG A 158 30.78 -0.59 -6.17
C ARG A 158 29.32 -1.02 -6.07
N ILE A 159 28.94 -1.62 -4.93
CA ILE A 159 27.56 -2.03 -4.67
C ILE A 159 26.66 -0.80 -4.54
N LEU A 160 27.14 0.25 -3.87
CA LEU A 160 26.38 1.50 -3.75
C LEU A 160 26.11 2.11 -5.13
N TRP A 161 27.14 2.28 -5.98
CA TRP A 161 26.97 2.83 -7.32
C TRP A 161 26.03 1.98 -8.20
N PHE A 162 26.14 0.66 -8.12
CA PHE A 162 25.24 -0.26 -8.82
C PHE A 162 23.79 -0.12 -8.34
N LEU A 163 23.56 -0.09 -7.03
CA LEU A 163 22.21 0.03 -6.49
C LEU A 163 21.59 1.40 -6.76
N SER A 164 22.37 2.46 -6.64
CA SER A 164 21.91 3.83 -6.90
C SER A 164 21.65 4.06 -8.39
N SER A 165 22.40 3.45 -9.31
CA SER A 165 22.09 3.56 -10.75
C SER A 165 20.81 2.83 -11.12
N MET A 166 20.57 1.64 -10.55
CA MET A 166 19.34 0.89 -10.75
C MET A 166 18.13 1.60 -10.14
N SER A 167 18.26 2.18 -8.94
CA SER A 167 17.19 2.98 -8.34
C SER A 167 16.93 4.28 -9.11
N ALA A 168 17.96 4.94 -9.65
CA ALA A 168 17.76 6.09 -10.52
C ALA A 168 16.99 5.71 -11.79
N LEU A 169 17.26 4.53 -12.35
CA LEU A 169 16.51 3.99 -13.50
C LEU A 169 15.05 3.70 -13.12
N GLU A 170 14.82 3.03 -11.99
CA GLU A 170 13.48 2.75 -11.44
C GLU A 170 12.65 4.04 -11.33
N VAL A 171 13.19 5.04 -10.63
CA VAL A 171 12.54 6.34 -10.40
C VAL A 171 12.27 7.07 -11.72
N SER A 172 13.21 7.01 -12.67
CA SER A 172 13.03 7.62 -13.99
C SER A 172 11.89 6.96 -14.76
N ILE A 173 11.79 5.63 -14.74
CA ILE A 173 10.72 4.89 -15.41
C ILE A 173 9.37 5.19 -14.75
N MET A 174 9.30 5.20 -13.42
CA MET A 174 8.09 5.58 -12.69
C MET A 174 7.63 7.00 -13.06
N ALA A 175 8.54 7.98 -13.06
CA ALA A 175 8.22 9.36 -13.44
C ALA A 175 7.72 9.48 -14.89
N ILE A 176 8.27 8.70 -15.82
CA ILE A 176 7.78 8.64 -17.21
C ILE A 176 6.34 8.12 -17.25
N PHE A 177 6.01 7.05 -16.50
CA PHE A 177 4.65 6.51 -16.46
C PHE A 177 3.65 7.48 -15.81
N ILE A 178 4.06 8.24 -14.79
CA ILE A 178 3.24 9.34 -14.25
C ILE A 178 2.95 10.36 -15.35
N GLY A 179 3.99 10.83 -16.07
CA GLY A 179 3.82 11.78 -17.18
C GLY A 179 2.92 11.29 -18.32
N ILE A 180 3.04 10.00 -18.68
CA ILE A 180 2.17 9.36 -19.67
C ILE A 180 0.72 9.32 -19.17
N THR A 181 0.51 8.95 -17.90
CA THR A 181 -0.82 8.87 -17.28
C THR A 181 -1.49 10.24 -17.34
N ILE A 182 -0.81 11.31 -16.91
CA ILE A 182 -1.33 12.70 -16.98
C ILE A 182 -1.68 13.09 -18.43
N SER A 183 -0.79 12.82 -19.38
CA SER A 183 -1.00 13.24 -20.79
C SER A 183 -2.17 12.53 -21.48
N ARG A 184 -2.64 11.42 -20.90
CA ARG A 184 -3.69 10.57 -21.46
C ARG A 184 -5.00 10.67 -20.66
N ILE A 185 -4.96 11.12 -19.41
CA ILE A 185 -6.11 11.11 -18.50
C ILE A 185 -7.24 12.06 -18.91
N GLU A 186 -6.93 13.15 -19.61
CA GLU A 186 -7.94 14.09 -20.14
C GLU A 186 -8.91 13.43 -21.13
N ARG A 187 -8.55 12.26 -21.69
CA ARG A 187 -9.38 11.50 -22.63
C ARG A 187 -10.19 10.39 -21.96
N LEU A 188 -10.10 10.24 -20.63
CA LEU A 188 -10.71 9.14 -19.89
C LEU A 188 -11.98 9.58 -19.14
N PRO A 189 -12.99 8.70 -19.04
CA PRO A 189 -14.15 8.93 -18.19
C PRO A 189 -13.76 8.80 -16.71
N VAL A 190 -13.39 9.92 -16.09
CA VAL A 190 -13.29 10.03 -14.63
C VAL A 190 -14.69 10.29 -14.09
N ILE A 191 -15.21 9.33 -13.32
CA ILE A 191 -16.52 9.45 -12.69
C ILE A 191 -16.32 10.16 -11.35
N SER A 192 -16.73 11.42 -11.32
CA SER A 192 -16.67 12.22 -10.10
C SER A 192 -17.99 12.12 -9.36
N THR A 193 -17.92 11.74 -8.09
CA THR A 193 -19.10 11.63 -7.22
C THR A 193 -19.04 12.68 -6.12
N PRO A 194 -20.17 12.98 -5.44
CA PRO A 194 -20.17 13.88 -4.29
C PRO A 194 -19.30 13.43 -3.10
N THR A 195 -18.77 12.21 -3.16
CA THR A 195 -18.05 11.60 -2.04
C THR A 195 -16.75 10.91 -2.44
N GLY A 196 -16.24 11.15 -3.66
CA GLY A 196 -14.98 10.58 -4.14
C GLY A 196 -14.90 10.40 -5.65
N CYS A 197 -13.77 9.82 -6.07
CA CYS A 197 -13.40 9.67 -7.48
C CYS A 197 -13.31 8.18 -7.84
N GLU A 198 -14.03 7.78 -8.88
CA GLU A 198 -13.89 6.47 -9.49
C GLU A 198 -13.22 6.59 -10.85
N TYR A 199 -12.20 5.76 -11.06
CA TYR A 199 -11.42 5.78 -12.27
C TYR A 199 -11.77 4.57 -13.14
N THR A 200 -12.51 4.83 -14.21
CA THR A 200 -12.88 3.80 -15.19
C THR A 200 -12.06 3.95 -16.46
N GLY A 201 -11.62 2.83 -17.03
CA GLY A 201 -10.85 2.84 -18.27
C GLY A 201 -9.42 3.40 -18.15
N ILE A 202 -8.85 3.54 -16.95
CA ILE A 202 -7.40 3.77 -16.82
C ILE A 202 -6.67 2.70 -17.64
N PHE A 203 -5.73 3.15 -18.48
CA PHE A 203 -4.95 2.26 -19.33
C PHE A 203 -4.25 1.19 -18.49
N ALA A 204 -4.30 -0.07 -18.92
CA ALA A 204 -3.46 -1.13 -18.34
C ALA A 204 -1.96 -0.75 -18.35
N LEU A 205 -1.56 0.16 -19.25
CA LEU A 205 -0.22 0.74 -19.28
C LEU A 205 0.15 1.50 -17.99
N SER A 206 -0.81 2.16 -17.32
CA SER A 206 -0.55 2.85 -16.04
C SER A 206 -0.25 1.86 -14.91
N ALA A 207 -0.75 0.61 -14.99
CA ALA A 207 -0.37 -0.44 -14.04
C ALA A 207 1.12 -0.81 -14.12
N LEU A 208 1.81 -0.48 -15.22
CA LEU A 208 3.27 -0.67 -15.33
C LEU A 208 4.07 0.27 -14.43
N PHE A 209 3.43 1.26 -13.80
CA PHE A 209 4.04 2.15 -12.81
C PHE A 209 4.75 1.39 -11.68
N TRP A 210 4.19 0.26 -11.24
CA TRP A 210 4.76 -0.57 -10.15
C TRP A 210 5.74 -1.65 -10.62
N LEU A 211 5.87 -1.86 -11.93
CA LEU A 211 6.75 -2.86 -12.50
C LEU A 211 8.25 -2.61 -12.20
N PRO A 212 8.77 -1.36 -12.26
CA PRO A 212 10.16 -1.09 -11.89
C PRO A 212 10.49 -1.52 -10.46
N GLY A 213 9.61 -1.21 -9.50
CA GLY A 213 9.75 -1.64 -8.10
C GLY A 213 9.71 -3.16 -7.95
N LEU A 214 8.79 -3.83 -8.67
CA LEU A 214 8.71 -5.30 -8.72
C LEU A 214 10.00 -5.98 -9.23
N ILE A 215 10.78 -5.29 -10.06
CA ILE A 215 12.07 -5.79 -10.56
C ILE A 215 13.19 -5.45 -9.58
N TYR A 216 13.16 -4.25 -9.00
CA TYR A 216 14.24 -3.77 -8.12
C TYR A 216 14.24 -4.49 -6.76
N GLU A 217 13.07 -4.77 -6.18
CA GLU A 217 12.99 -5.42 -4.86
C GLU A 217 13.60 -6.84 -4.82
N PRO A 218 13.35 -7.73 -5.78
CA PRO A 218 14.03 -9.01 -5.86
C PRO A 218 15.55 -8.88 -5.96
N ILE A 219 16.08 -7.85 -6.63
CA ILE A 219 17.53 -7.62 -6.73
C ILE A 219 18.11 -7.33 -5.33
N LEU A 220 17.47 -6.45 -4.56
CA LEU A 220 17.87 -6.17 -3.18
C LEU A 220 17.78 -7.41 -2.30
N LEU A 221 16.67 -8.14 -2.39
CA LEU A 221 16.45 -9.39 -1.67
C LEU A 221 17.54 -10.41 -1.98
N LEU A 222 17.85 -10.64 -3.26
CA LEU A 222 18.89 -11.58 -3.70
C LEU A 222 20.27 -11.20 -3.19
N LEU A 223 20.62 -9.91 -3.18
CA LEU A 223 21.89 -9.45 -2.63
C LEU A 223 21.98 -9.72 -1.12
N VAL A 224 20.90 -9.47 -0.38
CA VAL A 224 20.87 -9.78 1.06
C VAL A 224 20.94 -11.29 1.31
N VAL A 225 20.18 -12.12 0.59
CA VAL A 225 20.25 -13.59 0.69
C VAL A 225 21.65 -14.08 0.36
N HIS A 226 22.23 -13.64 -0.76
CA HIS A 226 23.56 -14.04 -1.19
C HIS A 226 24.61 -13.73 -0.12
N LYS A 227 24.50 -12.57 0.53
CA LYS A 227 25.43 -12.18 1.59
C LYS A 227 25.11 -12.86 2.93
N ALA A 228 23.85 -13.16 3.22
CA ALA A 228 23.39 -13.84 4.44
C ALA A 228 23.67 -15.34 4.44
N TRP A 229 23.69 -15.99 3.27
CA TRP A 229 23.83 -17.44 3.13
C TRP A 229 25.10 -18.01 3.78
N PRO A 230 26.31 -17.44 3.56
CA PRO A 230 27.52 -17.90 4.24
C PRO A 230 27.48 -17.69 5.76
N PHE A 231 26.81 -16.63 6.25
CA PHE A 231 26.69 -16.37 7.69
C PHE A 231 25.77 -17.37 8.41
N SER A 232 24.81 -17.97 7.72
CA SER A 232 23.97 -19.03 8.30
C SER A 232 24.71 -20.38 8.40
N ARG A 233 25.69 -20.62 7.52
CA ARG A 233 26.45 -21.87 7.46
C ARG A 233 27.72 -21.86 8.31
N ALA A 234 28.36 -20.70 8.46
CA ALA A 234 29.52 -20.53 9.33
C ALA A 234 29.05 -20.07 10.71
N SER A 235 29.14 -20.95 11.72
CA SER A 235 28.91 -20.60 13.12
C SER A 235 29.82 -19.43 13.54
N MET A 236 29.21 -18.26 13.68
CA MET A 236 29.71 -16.96 14.17
C MET A 236 30.72 -16.15 13.33
N ARG A 237 30.36 -14.86 13.16
CA ARG A 237 31.31 -13.72 13.18
C ARG A 237 30.67 -12.35 13.48
N SER A 238 29.34 -12.18 13.45
CA SER A 238 28.64 -11.04 14.07
C SER A 238 27.13 -11.29 14.14
N PRO A 239 26.52 -11.43 15.34
CA PRO A 239 25.07 -11.62 15.48
C PRO A 239 24.26 -10.42 14.95
N ILE A 240 24.86 -9.24 14.91
CA ILE A 240 24.24 -8.00 14.44
C ILE A 240 23.97 -8.05 12.93
N HIS A 241 24.94 -8.51 12.13
CA HIS A 241 24.76 -8.61 10.66
C HIS A 241 23.72 -9.65 10.27
N ALA A 242 23.64 -10.77 10.99
CA ALA A 242 22.65 -11.82 10.74
C ALA A 242 21.23 -11.36 11.08
N ARG A 243 21.04 -10.67 12.23
CA ARG A 243 19.75 -10.07 12.60
C ARG A 243 19.32 -9.00 11.58
N MET A 244 20.23 -8.08 11.25
CA MET A 244 19.98 -7.04 10.26
C MET A 244 19.58 -7.60 8.88
N ALA A 245 20.21 -8.68 8.44
CA ALA A 245 19.86 -9.34 7.19
C ALA A 245 18.48 -10.01 7.27
N ARG A 246 18.17 -10.75 8.34
CA ARG A 246 16.87 -11.40 8.53
C ARG A 246 15.72 -10.40 8.54
N ASP A 247 15.88 -9.30 9.26
CA ASP A 247 14.84 -8.27 9.33
C ASP A 247 14.62 -7.68 7.94
N SER A 248 15.70 -7.29 7.25
CA SER A 248 15.64 -6.74 5.90
C SER A 248 14.94 -7.69 4.92
N LEU A 249 15.15 -9.01 5.02
CA LEU A 249 14.46 -10.01 4.18
C LEU A 249 12.94 -10.02 4.36
N ILE A 250 12.46 -9.91 5.60
CA ILE A 250 11.02 -9.85 5.89
C ILE A 250 10.44 -8.58 5.26
N TYR A 251 11.14 -7.45 5.40
CA TYR A 251 10.73 -6.19 4.79
C TYR A 251 10.65 -6.28 3.26
N PHE A 252 11.69 -6.78 2.59
CA PHE A 252 11.68 -6.93 1.13
C PHE A 252 10.54 -7.84 0.64
N ALA A 253 10.27 -8.94 1.35
CA ALA A 253 9.19 -9.84 0.98
C ALA A 253 7.81 -9.18 1.11
N LEU A 254 7.57 -8.41 2.18
CA LEU A 254 6.30 -7.70 2.39
C LEU A 254 6.06 -6.61 1.35
N ILE A 255 7.09 -5.82 1.03
CA ILE A 255 7.00 -4.78 -0.01
C ILE A 255 6.79 -5.42 -1.38
N PHE A 256 7.50 -6.50 -1.71
CA PHE A 256 7.30 -7.20 -2.97
C PHE A 256 5.87 -7.73 -3.13
N VAL A 257 5.29 -8.30 -2.06
CA VAL A 257 3.90 -8.79 -2.07
C VAL A 257 2.92 -7.63 -2.23
N GLU A 258 3.14 -6.50 -1.55
CA GLU A 258 2.34 -5.30 -1.74
C GLU A 258 2.39 -4.84 -3.19
N LEU A 259 3.58 -4.56 -3.74
CA LEU A 259 3.77 -4.13 -5.14
C LEU A 259 3.14 -5.10 -6.14
N LEU A 260 3.16 -6.42 -5.86
CA LEU A 260 2.54 -7.43 -6.71
C LEU A 260 1.01 -7.34 -6.68
N ILE A 261 0.40 -7.28 -5.48
CA ILE A 261 -1.05 -7.15 -5.29
C ILE A 261 -1.54 -5.87 -5.96
N SER A 262 -0.85 -4.78 -5.66
CA SER A 262 -0.92 -3.47 -6.27
C SER A 262 -0.96 -3.60 -7.80
N THR A 263 0.08 -4.16 -8.43
CA THR A 263 0.17 -4.29 -9.90
C THR A 263 -0.98 -5.10 -10.50
N VAL A 264 -1.33 -6.25 -9.88
CA VAL A 264 -2.39 -7.14 -10.37
C VAL A 264 -3.76 -6.46 -10.29
N ILE A 265 -4.06 -5.79 -9.18
CA ILE A 265 -5.34 -5.10 -8.99
C ILE A 265 -5.48 -3.95 -9.99
N TRP A 266 -4.43 -3.15 -10.21
CA TRP A 266 -4.51 -2.08 -11.21
C TRP A 266 -4.72 -2.66 -12.62
N ALA A 267 -3.96 -3.68 -13.00
CA ALA A 267 -4.00 -4.24 -14.35
C ALA A 267 -5.34 -4.90 -14.71
N HIS A 268 -5.97 -5.62 -13.76
CA HIS A 268 -7.19 -6.40 -14.02
C HIS A 268 -8.46 -5.76 -13.48
N TYR A 269 -8.36 -4.97 -12.41
CA TYR A 269 -9.50 -4.40 -11.71
C TYR A 269 -9.27 -2.93 -11.28
N PRO A 270 -9.02 -2.01 -12.23
CA PRO A 270 -8.64 -0.63 -11.95
C PRO A 270 -9.65 0.13 -11.06
N LYS A 271 -10.93 -0.28 -11.07
CA LYS A 271 -11.95 0.27 -10.17
C LYS A 271 -11.61 0.13 -8.68
N TYR A 272 -10.85 -0.90 -8.30
CA TYR A 272 -10.44 -1.15 -6.91
C TYR A 272 -9.12 -0.48 -6.53
N ILE A 273 -8.53 0.35 -7.39
CA ILE A 273 -7.22 0.96 -7.12
C ILE A 273 -7.21 1.79 -5.83
N ASN A 274 -8.31 2.50 -5.55
CA ASN A 274 -8.51 3.28 -4.32
C ASN A 274 -8.41 2.44 -3.03
N ILE A 275 -8.56 1.11 -3.11
CA ILE A 275 -8.35 0.23 -1.97
C ILE A 275 -6.87 0.10 -1.65
N ILE A 276 -6.00 0.06 -2.67
CA ILE A 276 -4.59 -0.30 -2.52
C ILE A 276 -3.68 0.93 -2.38
N MET A 277 -3.98 2.03 -3.09
CA MET A 277 -3.18 3.27 -3.02
C MET A 277 -2.78 3.73 -1.61
N PRO A 278 -3.66 3.75 -0.59
CA PRO A 278 -3.24 4.19 0.74
C PRO A 278 -2.19 3.27 1.38
N TRP A 279 -2.18 1.98 1.03
CA TRP A 279 -1.22 1.01 1.55
C TRP A 279 0.17 1.18 0.94
N SER A 280 0.25 1.65 -0.31
CA SER A 280 1.52 1.94 -0.99
C SER A 280 2.28 3.11 -0.35
N ALA A 281 1.61 3.97 0.42
CA ALA A 281 2.28 4.95 1.29
C ALA A 281 2.45 4.43 2.73
N ALA A 282 1.44 3.76 3.29
CA ALA A 282 1.42 3.34 4.69
C ALA A 282 2.43 2.22 5.00
N LEU A 283 2.47 1.15 4.19
CA LEU A 283 3.37 0.02 4.46
C LEU A 283 4.83 0.41 4.36
N PRO A 284 5.32 1.11 3.31
CA PRO A 284 6.71 1.55 3.27
C PRO A 284 7.07 2.47 4.45
N SER A 285 6.14 3.33 4.89
CA SER A 285 6.34 4.19 6.07
C SER A 285 6.51 3.38 7.36
N VAL A 286 5.58 2.46 7.68
CA VAL A 286 5.64 1.60 8.88
C VAL A 286 6.89 0.71 8.84
N LEU A 287 7.07 -0.01 7.73
CA LEU A 287 8.14 -0.97 7.57
C LEU A 287 9.51 -0.28 7.60
N GLY A 288 9.65 0.82 6.88
CA GLY A 288 10.86 1.65 6.91
C GLY A 288 11.17 2.14 8.32
N SER A 289 10.19 2.64 9.06
CA SER A 289 10.39 3.20 10.40
C SER A 289 10.83 2.13 11.41
N ARG A 290 10.11 0.99 11.46
CA ARG A 290 10.48 -0.16 12.31
C ARG A 290 11.83 -0.73 11.98
N MET A 291 12.12 -0.80 10.68
CA MET A 291 13.40 -1.25 10.20
C MET A 291 14.49 -0.37 10.80
N LEU A 292 14.39 0.97 10.67
CA LEU A 292 15.36 1.91 11.23
C LEU A 292 15.52 1.86 12.75
N LEU A 293 14.47 1.52 13.49
CA LEU A 293 14.55 1.35 14.93
C LEU A 293 15.31 0.08 15.32
N ASN A 294 15.10 -1.02 14.59
CA ASN A 294 15.74 -2.31 14.88
C ASN A 294 17.22 -2.41 14.44
N THR A 295 17.89 -1.28 14.19
CA THR A 295 19.27 -1.24 13.66
C THR A 295 20.37 -1.20 14.73
N ARG A 296 20.04 -1.27 16.02
CA ARG A 296 21.00 -1.33 17.14
C ARG A 296 20.52 -2.35 18.19
#